data_AF-E3QSY5-F1
#
_entry.id   AF-E3QSY5-F1
#
_cell.length_a   1.000
_cell.length_b   1.000
_cell.length_c   1.000
_cell.angle_alpha   90.00
_cell.angle_beta   90.00
_cell.angle_gamma   90.00
#
_symmetry.space_group_name_H-M   'P 1'
#
loop_
_entity.id
_entity.type
_entity.pdbx_description
1 polymer ?
#
loop_
_entity_poly.entity_id
_entity_poly.type
_entity_poly.pdbx_seq_one_letter_code
_entity_poly.pdbx_strand_id
1 'polypeptide(L)'
;MLKAAAPVAVLLTSWIMGVATPSMKTFYNILLIMAGIVFEAVRLVMVQVPLEGDENAQQMDPLVSLYYYAPVFAVMNLFVVWASEFKTFQMQDLDRAGFPMLLLNAAFAFMLNVSSVFLIGKTSGLVMALTSILKNMFPILASTIIWHTSITFMQSFGYSIALFGLLIYSIGWDQLRALKISRTLI
;
A
#
# COMPACT_ATOMS: atom_id res chain seq x y z
N MET A 1 3.68 2.54 -0.61
CA MET A 1 4.57 3.70 -0.35
C MET A 1 4.62 4.65 -1.55
N LEU A 2 5.05 4.21 -2.73
CA LEU A 2 5.14 5.05 -3.95
C LEU A 2 3.79 5.59 -4.47
N LYS A 3 2.67 5.00 -4.05
CA LYS A 3 1.32 5.36 -4.52
C LYS A 3 0.78 6.67 -3.98
N ALA A 4 1.14 7.02 -2.74
CA ALA A 4 0.77 8.30 -2.15
C ALA A 4 1.64 9.46 -2.69
N ALA A 5 2.78 9.15 -3.31
CA ALA A 5 3.58 10.13 -4.04
C ALA A 5 3.01 10.47 -5.43
N ALA A 6 2.14 9.61 -6.00
CA ALA A 6 1.57 9.83 -7.32
C ALA A 6 0.72 11.12 -7.40
N PRO A 7 -0.18 11.42 -6.44
CA PRO A 7 -0.87 12.72 -6.40
C PRO A 7 0.08 13.91 -6.32
N VAL A 8 1.16 13.80 -5.53
CA VAL A 8 2.16 14.87 -5.41
C VAL A 8 2.88 15.09 -6.74
N ALA A 9 3.32 14.01 -7.39
CA ALA A 9 3.98 14.07 -8.69
C ALA A 9 3.05 14.67 -9.76
N VAL A 10 1.78 14.27 -9.80
CA VAL A 10 0.78 14.80 -10.74
C VAL A 10 0.51 16.29 -10.49
N LEU A 11 0.44 16.73 -9.22
CA LEU A 11 0.25 18.14 -8.90
C LEU A 11 1.45 18.98 -9.31
N LEU A 12 2.67 18.50 -9.05
CA LEU A 12 3.90 19.19 -9.46
C LEU A 12 4.02 19.28 -10.99
N THR A 13 3.73 18.20 -11.71
CA THR A 13 3.76 18.23 -13.18
C THR A 13 2.68 19.15 -13.74
N SER A 14 1.48 19.15 -13.15
CA SER A 14 0.38 20.06 -13.54
C SER A 14 0.75 21.55 -13.34
N TRP A 15 1.49 21.88 -12.28
CA TRP A 15 2.00 23.23 -12.05
C TRP A 15 3.10 23.61 -13.05
N ILE A 16 4.04 22.71 -13.32
CA ILE A 16 5.10 22.92 -14.32
C ILE A 16 4.51 23.15 -15.71
N MET A 17 3.46 22.40 -16.05
CA MET A 17 2.77 22.51 -17.35
C MET A 17 1.77 23.68 -17.40
N GLY A 18 1.61 24.47 -16.32
CA GLY A 18 0.69 25.60 -16.27
C GLY A 18 -0.79 25.22 -16.33
N VAL A 19 -1.13 23.94 -16.12
CA VAL A 19 -2.50 23.40 -16.19
C VAL A 19 -3.28 23.71 -14.91
N ALA A 20 -2.60 23.83 -13.77
CA ALA A 20 -3.20 24.21 -12.49
C ALA A 20 -2.42 25.32 -11.81
N THR A 21 -3.13 26.24 -11.15
CA THR A 21 -2.52 27.31 -10.36
C THR A 21 -2.18 26.81 -8.95
N PRO A 22 -0.98 27.13 -8.43
CA PRO A 22 -0.60 26.74 -7.08
C PRO A 22 -1.44 27.49 -6.05
N SER A 23 -2.25 26.75 -5.28
CA SER A 23 -3.04 27.29 -4.18
C SER A 23 -2.41 26.95 -2.82
N MET A 24 -2.52 27.85 -1.84
CA MET A 24 -1.99 27.63 -0.49
C MET A 24 -2.61 26.39 0.19
N LYS A 25 -3.88 26.07 -0.10
CA LYS A 25 -4.54 24.85 0.39
C LYS A 25 -3.93 23.59 -0.22
N THR A 26 -3.63 23.61 -1.53
CA THR A 26 -2.98 22.48 -2.20
C THR A 26 -1.57 22.26 -1.66
N PHE A 27 -0.83 23.33 -1.38
CA PHE A 27 0.51 23.23 -0.79
C PHE A 27 0.48 22.60 0.60
N TYR A 28 -0.43 23.03 1.47
CA TYR A 28 -0.61 22.42 2.80
C TYR A 28 -0.97 20.93 2.72
N ASN A 29 -1.88 20.57 1.81
CA ASN A 29 -2.25 19.17 1.59
C ASN A 29 -1.06 18.32 1.12
N ILE A 30 -0.22 18.85 0.23
CA ILE A 30 1.00 18.16 -0.22
C ILE A 30 1.94 17.92 0.96
N LEU A 31 2.16 18.91 1.83
CA LEU A 31 3.01 18.74 3.02
C LEU A 31 2.48 17.64 3.95
N LEU A 32 1.17 17.60 4.20
CA LEU A 32 0.56 16.54 5.01
C LEU A 32 0.71 15.16 4.37
N ILE A 33 0.51 15.04 3.05
CA ILE A 33 0.69 13.77 2.33
C ILE A 33 2.16 13.32 2.40
N MET A 34 3.10 14.24 2.20
CA MET A 34 4.54 13.94 2.28
C MET A 34 4.94 13.46 3.68
N ALA A 35 4.45 14.13 4.73
CA ALA A 35 4.65 13.68 6.10
C ALA A 35 4.08 12.26 6.30
N GLY A 36 2.86 12.00 5.85
CA GLY A 36 2.24 10.67 5.91
C GLY A 36 3.05 9.58 5.19
N ILE A 37 3.65 9.89 4.04
CA ILE A 37 4.53 8.96 3.31
C ILE A 37 5.76 8.62 4.15
N VAL A 38 6.39 9.61 4.77
CA VAL A 38 7.56 9.39 5.64
C VAL A 38 7.20 8.53 6.84
N PHE A 39 6.08 8.81 7.51
CA PHE A 39 5.61 8.00 8.65
C PHE A 39 5.33 6.55 8.26
N GLU A 40 4.67 6.32 7.12
CA GLU A 40 4.43 4.95 6.63
C GLU A 40 5.76 4.25 6.27
N ALA A 41 6.78 4.99 5.83
CA ALA A 41 8.10 4.44 5.50
C ALA A 41 8.80 3.95 6.76
N VAL A 42 8.82 4.83 7.78
CA VAL A 42 9.37 4.53 9.09
C VAL A 42 8.66 3.34 9.70
N ARG A 43 7.32 3.28 9.64
CA ARG A 43 6.54 2.13 10.09
C ARG A 43 6.97 0.84 9.39
N LEU A 44 7.09 0.85 8.06
CA LEU A 44 7.48 -0.34 7.30
C LEU A 44 8.87 -0.82 7.72
N VAL A 45 9.85 0.07 7.81
CA VAL A 45 11.22 -0.25 8.22
C VAL A 45 11.27 -0.75 9.67
N MET A 46 10.57 -0.08 10.60
CA MET A 46 10.49 -0.50 12.00
C MET A 46 9.88 -1.90 12.17
N VAL A 47 8.93 -2.29 11.32
CA VAL A 47 8.36 -3.64 11.33
C VAL A 47 9.31 -4.64 10.66
N GLN A 48 10.01 -4.24 9.59
CA GLN A 48 10.89 -5.10 8.82
C GLN A 48 12.17 -5.49 9.60
N VAL A 49 12.81 -4.54 10.30
CA VAL A 49 14.10 -4.76 10.97
C VAL A 49 14.09 -5.91 11.99
N PRO A 50 13.12 -6.00 12.94
CA PRO A 50 13.06 -7.12 13.88
C PRO A 50 12.67 -8.46 13.23
N LEU A 51 12.05 -8.44 12.05
CA LEU A 51 11.58 -9.66 11.38
C LEU A 51 12.65 -10.28 10.47
N GLU A 52 13.45 -9.45 9.81
CA GLU A 52 14.58 -9.91 8.99
C GLU A 52 15.74 -10.42 9.86
N GLY A 53 15.88 -9.92 11.10
CA GLY A 53 16.93 -10.33 12.02
C GLY A 53 18.27 -9.70 11.67
N ASP A 54 18.39 -8.39 11.89
CA ASP A 54 19.65 -7.66 11.76
C ASP A 54 20.60 -7.95 12.95
N GLU A 55 21.90 -7.77 12.78
CA GLU A 55 22.96 -8.13 13.75
C GLU A 55 22.78 -7.46 15.12
N ASN A 56 22.05 -6.33 15.16
CA ASN A 56 21.77 -5.53 16.35
C ASN A 56 20.31 -5.61 16.85
N ALA A 57 19.43 -6.34 16.14
CA ALA A 57 18.00 -6.42 16.46
C ALA A 57 17.60 -7.84 16.86
N GLN A 58 16.88 -7.98 17.97
CA GLN A 58 16.34 -9.28 18.37
C GLN A 58 15.36 -9.77 17.31
N GLN A 59 15.66 -10.92 16.70
CA GLN A 59 14.78 -11.53 15.72
C GLN A 59 13.47 -11.96 16.39
N MET A 60 12.35 -11.54 15.84
CA MET A 60 11.02 -11.88 16.31
C MET A 60 10.27 -12.69 15.25
N ASP A 61 9.57 -13.73 15.68
CA ASP A 61 8.63 -14.43 14.81
C ASP A 61 7.52 -13.45 14.36
N PRO A 62 7.18 -13.38 13.06
CA PRO A 62 6.06 -12.59 12.54
C PRO A 62 4.78 -12.61 13.38
N LEU A 63 4.38 -13.77 13.89
CA LEU A 63 3.15 -13.88 14.68
C LEU A 63 3.31 -13.25 16.07
N VAL A 64 4.49 -13.36 16.67
CA VAL A 64 4.84 -12.74 17.95
C VAL A 64 4.90 -11.22 17.81
N SER A 65 5.51 -10.71 16.74
CA SER A 65 5.52 -9.29 16.42
C SER A 65 4.10 -8.73 16.27
N LEU A 66 3.23 -9.43 15.53
CA LEU A 66 1.83 -9.03 15.39
C LEU A 66 1.09 -9.01 16.73
N TYR A 67 1.35 -9.98 17.61
CA TYR A 67 0.78 -10.03 18.95
C TYR A 67 1.16 -8.78 19.78
N TYR A 68 2.39 -8.28 19.66
CA TYR A 68 2.79 -7.05 20.33
C TYR A 68 2.26 -5.78 19.66
N TYR A 69 2.14 -5.77 18.34
CA TYR A 69 1.68 -4.58 17.61
C TYR A 69 0.17 -4.36 17.70
N ALA A 70 -0.63 -5.43 17.67
CA ALA A 70 -2.09 -5.31 17.59
C ALA A 70 -2.73 -4.52 18.75
N PRO A 71 -2.37 -4.73 20.03
CA PRO A 71 -2.91 -3.94 21.14
C PRO A 71 -2.55 -2.46 21.04
N VAL A 72 -1.31 -2.14 20.63
CA VAL A 72 -0.86 -0.75 20.47
C VAL A 72 -1.65 -0.06 19.36
N PHE A 73 -1.82 -0.72 18.20
CA PHE A 73 -2.64 -0.19 17.11
C PHE A 73 -4.10 0.01 17.52
N ALA A 74 -4.67 -0.91 18.31
CA ALA A 74 -6.03 -0.78 18.81
C ALA A 74 -6.19 0.45 19.72
N VAL A 75 -5.29 0.64 20.69
CA VAL A 75 -5.32 1.81 21.59
C VAL A 75 -5.13 3.11 20.81
N MET A 76 -4.19 3.16 19.87
CA MET A 76 -3.98 4.34 19.01
C MET A 76 -5.22 4.64 18.17
N ASN A 77 -5.86 3.63 17.59
CA ASN A 77 -7.08 3.81 16.79
C ASN A 77 -8.23 4.32 17.66
N LEU A 78 -8.41 3.78 18.88
CA LEU A 78 -9.41 4.27 19.84
C LEU A 78 -9.20 5.75 20.19
N PHE A 79 -7.95 6.20 20.33
CA PHE A 79 -7.65 7.62 20.55
C PHE A 79 -8.08 8.49 19.36
N VAL A 80 -7.83 8.04 18.13
CA VAL A 80 -8.28 8.73 16.92
C VAL A 80 -9.80 8.79 16.87
N VAL A 81 -10.49 7.66 17.08
CA VAL A 81 -11.96 7.59 17.13
C VAL A 81 -12.53 8.55 18.17
N TRP A 82 -11.91 8.62 19.35
CA TRP A 82 -12.31 9.55 20.40
C TRP A 82 -12.19 11.02 19.97
N ALA A 83 -11.11 11.37 19.26
CA ALA A 83 -10.87 12.73 18.80
C ALA A 83 -11.73 13.15 17.58
N SER A 84 -12.10 12.22 16.70
CA SER A 84 -12.79 12.53 15.43
C SER A 84 -14.26 12.12 15.39
N GLU A 85 -14.55 10.84 15.62
CA GLU A 85 -15.81 10.21 15.18
C GLU A 85 -16.78 9.89 16.31
N PHE A 86 -16.31 9.91 17.57
CA PHE A 86 -17.10 9.51 18.74
C PHE A 86 -18.40 10.30 18.92
N LYS A 87 -18.42 11.58 18.54
CA LYS A 87 -19.60 12.45 18.70
C LYS A 87 -20.67 12.25 17.61
N THR A 88 -20.28 11.68 16.48
CA THR A 88 -21.17 11.50 15.31
C THR A 88 -21.71 10.07 15.23
N PHE A 89 -21.12 9.14 15.98
CA PHE A 89 -21.49 7.73 15.97
C PHE A 89 -22.88 7.47 16.55
N GLN A 90 -23.76 6.85 15.75
CA GLN A 90 -25.09 6.42 16.18
C GLN A 90 -25.19 4.89 16.15
N MET A 91 -25.88 4.31 17.13
CA MET A 91 -26.12 2.85 17.17
C MET A 91 -26.88 2.34 15.94
N GLN A 92 -27.65 3.21 15.26
CA GLN A 92 -28.35 2.89 14.02
C GLN A 92 -27.41 2.57 12.85
N ASP A 93 -26.18 3.09 12.86
CA ASP A 93 -25.19 2.80 11.82
C ASP A 93 -24.61 1.39 11.98
N LEU A 94 -24.56 0.87 13.21
CA LEU A 94 -24.14 -0.50 13.51
C LEU A 94 -25.16 -1.52 12.95
N ASP A 95 -26.45 -1.23 13.11
CA ASP A 95 -27.53 -2.08 12.59
C ASP A 95 -27.57 -2.07 11.06
N ARG A 96 -27.33 -0.90 10.44
CA ARG A 96 -27.25 -0.78 8.96
C ARG A 96 -26.07 -1.52 8.36
N ALA A 97 -24.90 -1.46 9.01
CA ALA A 97 -23.71 -2.18 8.56
C ALA A 97 -23.88 -3.70 8.69
N GLY A 98 -24.61 -4.14 9.71
CA GLY A 98 -24.88 -5.55 10.00
C GLY A 98 -23.71 -6.22 10.70
N PHE A 99 -23.99 -6.80 11.88
CA PHE A 99 -22.99 -7.49 12.70
C PHE A 99 -22.19 -8.58 11.95
N PRO A 100 -22.80 -9.44 11.11
CA PRO A 100 -22.05 -10.46 10.37
C PRO A 100 -21.06 -9.86 9.37
N MET A 101 -21.43 -8.74 8.73
CA MET A 101 -20.57 -8.07 7.75
C MET A 101 -19.35 -7.45 8.43
N LEU A 102 -19.53 -6.86 9.61
CA LEU A 102 -18.45 -6.32 10.43
C LEU A 102 -17.48 -7.42 10.89
N LEU A 103 -18.01 -8.56 11.35
CA LEU A 103 -17.19 -9.68 11.77
C LEU A 103 -16.39 -10.28 10.59
N LEU A 104 -17.04 -10.43 9.42
CA LEU A 104 -16.38 -10.91 8.21
C LEU A 104 -15.28 -9.93 7.74
N ASN A 105 -15.57 -8.63 7.76
CA ASN A 105 -14.59 -7.59 7.42
C ASN A 105 -13.39 -7.63 8.38
N ALA A 106 -13.64 -7.75 9.69
CA ALA A 106 -12.58 -7.88 10.70
C ALA A 106 -11.73 -9.14 10.49
N ALA A 107 -12.34 -10.27 10.13
CA ALA A 107 -11.63 -11.51 9.84
C ALA A 107 -10.72 -11.37 8.60
N PHE A 108 -11.21 -10.78 7.51
CA PHE A 108 -10.39 -10.49 6.33
C PHE A 108 -9.26 -9.50 6.65
N ALA A 109 -9.55 -8.44 7.42
CA ALA A 109 -8.55 -7.47 7.85
C ALA A 109 -7.45 -8.14 8.71
N PHE A 110 -7.82 -9.05 9.61
CA PHE A 110 -6.87 -9.82 10.39
C PHE A 110 -6.00 -10.72 9.52
N MET A 111 -6.60 -11.49 8.61
CA MET A 111 -5.86 -12.35 7.67
C MET A 111 -4.90 -11.54 6.79
N LEU A 112 -5.31 -10.37 6.32
CA LEU A 112 -4.46 -9.46 5.54
C LEU A 112 -3.27 -8.93 6.36
N ASN A 113 -3.49 -8.59 7.63
CA ASN A 113 -2.41 -8.13 8.52
C ASN A 113 -1.43 -9.27 8.83
N VAL A 114 -1.91 -10.48 9.13
CA VAL A 114 -1.07 -11.68 9.31
C VAL A 114 -0.23 -11.91 8.05
N SER A 115 -0.88 -12.06 6.89
CA SER A 115 -0.17 -12.29 5.62
C SER A 115 0.86 -11.19 5.31
N SER A 116 0.54 -9.93 5.61
CA SER A 116 1.44 -8.80 5.35
C SER A 116 2.68 -8.84 6.25
N VAL A 117 2.54 -9.13 7.54
CA VAL A 117 3.68 -9.21 8.47
C VAL A 117 4.59 -10.38 8.10
N PHE A 118 4.02 -11.54 7.72
CA PHE A 118 4.79 -12.67 7.21
C PHE A 118 5.56 -12.34 5.93
N LEU A 119 4.96 -11.59 5.01
CA LEU A 119 5.63 -11.16 3.78
C LEU A 119 6.76 -10.18 4.06
N ILE A 120 6.56 -9.22 4.98
CA ILE A 120 7.57 -8.24 5.38
C ILE A 120 8.82 -8.94 5.92
N GLY A 121 8.67 -9.95 6.77
CA GLY A 121 9.81 -10.70 7.32
C GLY A 121 10.53 -11.62 6.34
N LYS A 122 10.03 -11.75 5.10
CA LYS A 122 10.60 -12.63 4.06
C LYS A 122 11.04 -11.88 2.81
N THR A 123 10.87 -10.56 2.76
CA THR A 123 11.11 -9.76 1.56
C THR A 123 11.75 -8.42 1.90
N SER A 124 12.50 -7.86 0.94
CA SER A 124 13.13 -6.55 1.12
C SER A 124 12.13 -5.40 0.99
N GLY A 125 12.47 -4.24 1.57
CA GLY A 125 11.69 -3.01 1.42
C GLY A 125 11.41 -2.62 -0.04
N LEU A 126 12.33 -2.91 -0.97
CA LEU A 126 12.12 -2.70 -2.40
C LEU A 126 11.05 -3.64 -2.98
N VAL A 127 11.11 -4.93 -2.65
CA VAL A 127 10.09 -5.91 -3.05
C VAL A 127 8.74 -5.54 -2.46
N MET A 128 8.68 -5.13 -1.19
CA MET A 128 7.45 -4.64 -0.56
C MET A 128 6.85 -3.43 -1.27
N ALA A 129 7.69 -2.47 -1.71
CA ALA A 129 7.24 -1.33 -2.50
C ALA A 129 6.67 -1.75 -3.87
N LEU A 130 7.29 -2.71 -4.54
CA LEU A 130 6.84 -3.21 -5.84
C LEU A 130 5.61 -4.11 -5.75
N THR A 131 5.56 -5.01 -4.76
CA THR A 131 4.36 -5.81 -4.45
C THR A 131 3.20 -4.90 -4.11
N SER A 132 3.44 -3.72 -3.52
CA SER A 132 2.35 -2.74 -3.32
C SER A 132 1.69 -2.34 -4.64
N ILE A 133 2.42 -2.27 -5.75
CA ILE A 133 1.88 -2.03 -7.10
C ILE A 133 0.85 -3.10 -7.43
N LEU A 134 1.27 -4.37 -7.39
CA LEU A 134 0.40 -5.53 -7.62
C LEU A 134 -0.81 -5.55 -6.68
N LYS A 135 -0.59 -5.34 -5.37
CA LYS A 135 -1.63 -5.39 -4.34
C LYS A 135 -2.81 -4.46 -4.60
N ASN A 136 -2.67 -3.36 -5.34
CA ASN A 136 -3.84 -2.55 -5.70
C ASN A 136 -4.40 -2.88 -7.07
N MET A 137 -3.62 -3.48 -7.98
CA MET A 137 -4.16 -3.91 -9.27
C MET A 137 -5.15 -5.06 -9.11
N PHE A 138 -4.91 -5.97 -8.18
CA PHE A 138 -5.83 -7.07 -7.88
C PHE A 138 -7.24 -6.59 -7.47
N PRO A 139 -7.41 -5.70 -6.48
CA PRO A 139 -8.71 -5.12 -6.15
C PRO A 139 -9.38 -4.39 -7.33
N ILE A 140 -8.61 -3.72 -8.19
CA ILE A 140 -9.17 -3.02 -9.35
C ILE A 140 -9.73 -4.03 -10.37
N LEU A 141 -8.99 -5.11 -10.66
CA LEU A 141 -9.47 -6.18 -11.54
C LEU A 141 -10.67 -6.91 -10.94
N ALA A 142 -10.61 -7.24 -9.65
CA ALA A 142 -11.74 -7.83 -8.93
C ALA A 142 -12.97 -6.92 -8.95
N SER A 143 -12.77 -5.62 -8.78
CA SER A 143 -13.84 -4.61 -8.86
C SER A 143 -14.53 -4.64 -10.22
N THR A 144 -13.74 -4.67 -11.31
CA THR A 144 -14.28 -4.72 -12.67
C THR A 144 -14.97 -6.03 -12.99
N ILE A 145 -14.51 -7.16 -12.46
CA ILE A 145 -15.16 -8.47 -12.69
C ILE A 145 -16.48 -8.57 -11.92
N ILE A 146 -16.49 -8.18 -10.64
CA ILE A 146 -17.64 -8.39 -9.75
C ILE A 146 -18.73 -7.33 -9.96
N TRP A 147 -18.34 -6.06 -10.07
CA TRP A 147 -19.28 -4.94 -10.16
C TRP A 147 -19.39 -4.35 -11.57
N HIS A 148 -18.71 -4.94 -12.56
CA HIS A 148 -18.69 -4.45 -13.94
C HIS A 148 -18.32 -2.95 -14.05
N THR A 149 -17.44 -2.48 -13.16
CA THR A 149 -16.99 -1.07 -13.17
C THR A 149 -16.20 -0.77 -14.42
N SER A 150 -16.56 0.32 -15.12
CA SER A 150 -15.90 0.74 -16.35
C SER A 150 -14.47 1.19 -16.09
N ILE A 151 -13.50 0.54 -16.75
CA ILE A 151 -12.10 0.97 -16.76
C ILE A 151 -11.90 1.96 -17.92
N THR A 152 -11.33 3.13 -17.63
CA THR A 152 -11.01 4.09 -18.69
C THR A 152 -9.82 3.62 -19.52
N PHE A 153 -9.75 4.04 -20.78
CA PHE A 153 -8.62 3.70 -21.65
C PHE A 153 -7.26 4.13 -21.03
N MET A 154 -7.24 5.31 -20.41
CA MET A 154 -6.05 5.84 -19.72
C MET A 154 -5.59 4.95 -18.56
N GLN A 155 -6.54 4.42 -17.77
CA GLN A 155 -6.22 3.50 -16.68
C GLN A 155 -5.62 2.19 -17.21
N SER A 156 -6.22 1.61 -18.25
CA SER A 156 -5.69 0.38 -18.88
C SER A 156 -4.26 0.57 -19.40
N PHE A 157 -4.01 1.71 -20.05
CA PHE A 157 -2.67 2.05 -20.53
C PHE A 157 -1.66 2.22 -19.40
N GLY A 158 -2.02 2.96 -18.34
CA GLY A 158 -1.16 3.15 -17.17
C GLY A 158 -0.82 1.84 -16.45
N TYR A 159 -1.80 0.94 -16.32
CA TYR A 159 -1.59 -0.40 -15.75
C TYR A 159 -0.69 -1.29 -16.60
N SER A 160 -0.82 -1.22 -17.93
CA SER A 160 0.05 -1.96 -18.85
C SER A 160 1.51 -1.52 -18.69
N ILE A 161 1.77 -0.22 -18.60
CA ILE A 161 3.12 0.31 -18.35
C ILE A 161 3.65 -0.13 -16.98
N ALA A 162 2.82 -0.07 -15.93
CA ALA A 162 3.21 -0.48 -14.59
C ALA A 162 3.57 -1.98 -14.51
N LEU A 163 2.79 -2.85 -15.15
CA LEU A 163 3.08 -4.28 -15.25
C LEU A 163 4.35 -4.55 -16.06
N PHE A 164 4.55 -3.83 -17.17
CA PHE A 164 5.76 -3.97 -17.96
C PHE A 164 7.02 -3.59 -17.18
N GLY A 165 6.98 -2.48 -16.45
CA GLY A 165 8.09 -2.08 -15.56
C GLY A 165 8.37 -3.10 -14.46
N LEU A 166 7.32 -3.70 -13.89
CA LEU A 166 7.46 -4.75 -12.90
C LEU A 166 8.03 -6.06 -13.48
N LEU A 167 7.62 -6.45 -14.69
CA LEU A 167 8.17 -7.63 -15.38
C LEU A 167 9.68 -7.47 -15.65
N ILE A 168 10.08 -6.28 -16.12
CA ILE A 168 11.50 -5.95 -16.29
C ILE A 168 12.27 -6.13 -14.98
N TYR A 169 11.73 -5.61 -13.88
CA TYR A 169 12.36 -5.74 -12.58
C TYR A 169 12.43 -7.21 -12.11
N SER A 170 11.31 -7.95 -12.24
CA SER A 170 11.19 -9.31 -11.73
C SER A 170 12.05 -10.32 -12.48
N ILE A 171 12.29 -10.12 -13.77
CA ILE A 171 13.18 -10.98 -14.57
C ILE A 171 14.63 -10.58 -14.33
N GLY A 172 14.92 -9.31 -14.06
CA GLY A 172 16.27 -8.82 -13.84
C GLY A 172 17.04 -8.60 -15.16
N TRP A 173 17.88 -7.57 -15.18
CA TRP A 173 18.62 -7.14 -16.37
C TRP A 173 19.59 -8.18 -16.92
N ASP A 174 20.19 -8.98 -16.07
CA ASP A 174 21.17 -9.99 -16.50
C ASP A 174 20.49 -11.18 -17.18
N GLN A 175 19.32 -11.60 -16.69
CA GLN A 175 18.55 -12.70 -17.30
C GLN A 175 17.92 -12.26 -18.62
N LEU A 176 17.48 -11.01 -18.74
CA LEU A 176 16.99 -10.45 -20.01
C LEU A 176 18.10 -10.34 -21.06
N ARG A 177 19.33 -10.01 -20.67
CA ARG A 177 20.49 -10.06 -21.58
C ARG A 177 20.80 -11.50 -22.02
N ALA A 178 20.77 -12.45 -21.09
CA ALA A 178 20.99 -13.87 -21.40
C ALA A 178 19.93 -14.43 -22.37
N LEU A 179 18.65 -14.12 -22.16
CA LEU A 179 17.54 -14.49 -23.06
C LEU A 179 17.68 -13.88 -24.47
N LYS A 180 18.19 -12.64 -24.57
CA LYS A 180 18.40 -11.96 -25.85
C LYS A 180 19.56 -12.56 -26.65
N ILE A 181 20.65 -12.95 -25.96
CA ILE A 181 21.80 -13.62 -26.58
C ILE A 181 21.42 -15.03 -27.07
N SER A 182 20.67 -15.80 -26.27
CA SER A 182 20.21 -17.14 -26.66
C SER A 182 19.25 -17.13 -27.86
N ARG A 183 18.52 -16.03 -28.10
CA ARG A 183 17.58 -15.90 -29.23
C ARG A 183 18.24 -15.36 -30.52
N THR A 184 19.50 -14.95 -30.45
CA THR A 184 20.30 -14.48 -31.61
C THR A 184 21.26 -15.58 -32.12
N LEU A 185 21.42 -16.66 -31.35
CA LEU A 185 22.25 -17.84 -31.67
C LEU A 185 21.45 -19.02 -32.24
N ILE A 186 20.16 -18.83 -32.53
CA ILE A 186 19.27 -19.75 -33.27
C ILE A 186 18.74 -18.97 -34.47
#